data_AF-A0A251ULM0-F1
#
_entry.id   AF-A0A251ULM0-F1
#
_cell.length_a   1.000
_cell.length_b   1.000
_cell.length_c   1.000
_cell.angle_alpha   90.00
_cell.angle_beta   90.00
_cell.angle_gamma   90.00
#
_symmetry.space_group_name_H-M   'P 1'
#
loop_
_entity.id
_entity.type
_entity.pdbx_description
1 polymer ?
#
loop_
_entity_poly.entity_id
_entity_poly.type
_entity_poly.pdbx_seq_one_letter_code
_entity_poly.pdbx_strand_id
1 'polypeptide(L)'
;MKKKKPNREGWGMYIFLVFFSQQHSHSSSLFKRTNSTHNILTKLQFTIFICICALLIFVTLLLFTLSFFEPDNSLTTPYSHPTLKPYARALQRLGTLYMQGTAAMNNLVLCHVPEHVTTRQFKVFLRAFHTSGLLSDSDLLFLFDSLSTLDSFNSVILLENNLFLKVVHRYETELCKGNTHFNFTSSINVTRVKKSKKKVMDRREPIWGGGIKSRLTRVMSYGSVVGFDVGELDPENSLSGLMGQVPMSLRRWASYPMILGRVRRHYEHVMLVDVQKVLLLGDPLGRVKTLSPDSVFLSSTHEKTINPAVIMGGMRGIRRLSVTMLMEIVRATTTQRHNYKTKILVTESSLLKRLATNVFTRRSIRIVVTSIMEASSLGGSTIANQTIVWREYYDTDIDSVVMKYICSFSIDSAVYMYILVK
;
A
#
# COMPACT_ATOMS: atom_id res chain seq x y z
N MET A 1 -8.81 -15.03 -46.75
CA MET A 1 -8.18 -14.92 -45.42
C MET A 1 -9.10 -14.16 -44.47
N LYS A 2 -9.56 -14.81 -43.39
CA LYS A 2 -10.58 -14.31 -42.45
C LYS A 2 -9.97 -13.33 -41.44
N LYS A 3 -10.57 -12.14 -41.29
CA LYS A 3 -10.34 -11.19 -40.18
C LYS A 3 -10.93 -11.76 -38.89
N LYS A 4 -10.12 -11.81 -37.82
CA LYS A 4 -10.52 -12.30 -36.49
C LYS A 4 -10.90 -11.10 -35.60
N LYS A 5 -12.14 -11.08 -35.11
CA LYS A 5 -12.67 -10.10 -34.12
C LYS A 5 -11.99 -10.30 -32.75
N PRO A 6 -11.75 -9.23 -31.97
CA PRO A 6 -11.40 -9.37 -30.56
C PRO A 6 -12.65 -9.61 -29.70
N ASN A 7 -12.53 -10.59 -28.81
CA ASN A 7 -13.54 -11.05 -27.87
C ASN A 7 -13.76 -9.98 -26.78
N ARG A 8 -15.02 -9.56 -26.56
CA ARG A 8 -15.43 -8.74 -25.41
C ARG A 8 -15.81 -9.69 -24.29
N GLU A 9 -14.99 -9.77 -23.24
CA GLU A 9 -15.34 -10.46 -22.01
C GLU A 9 -15.81 -9.48 -20.94
N GLY A 10 -16.93 -9.84 -20.32
CA GLY A 10 -17.85 -8.97 -19.61
C GLY A 10 -17.33 -8.38 -18.30
N TRP A 11 -17.74 -7.14 -18.06
CA TRP A 11 -17.57 -6.44 -16.81
C TRP A 11 -18.78 -6.74 -15.93
N GLY A 12 -18.63 -7.62 -14.95
CA GLY A 12 -19.60 -7.79 -13.88
C GLY A 12 -19.43 -6.70 -12.83
N MET A 13 -20.21 -5.61 -12.94
CA MET A 13 -20.47 -4.71 -11.82
C MET A 13 -21.61 -5.30 -11.00
N TYR A 14 -21.29 -5.90 -9.85
CA TYR A 14 -22.28 -6.25 -8.84
C TYR A 14 -22.71 -4.99 -8.10
N ILE A 15 -23.82 -4.38 -8.54
CA ILE A 15 -24.58 -3.41 -7.75
C ILE A 15 -25.59 -4.23 -6.94
N PHE A 16 -25.48 -4.19 -5.61
CA PHE A 16 -26.50 -4.72 -4.71
C PHE A 16 -27.72 -3.78 -4.71
N LEU A 17 -28.82 -4.21 -5.31
CA LEU A 17 -30.14 -3.63 -5.05
C LEU A 17 -30.97 -4.66 -4.29
N VAL A 18 -31.25 -4.36 -3.03
CA VAL A 18 -32.17 -5.12 -2.18
C VAL A 18 -33.58 -4.64 -2.51
N PHE A 19 -34.39 -5.47 -3.17
CA PHE A 19 -35.81 -5.23 -3.33
C PHE A 19 -36.58 -5.89 -2.18
N PHE A 20 -37.27 -5.08 -1.37
CA PHE A 20 -38.32 -5.57 -0.48
C PHE A 20 -39.60 -5.81 -1.30
N SER A 21 -40.13 -7.04 -1.26
CA SER A 21 -41.44 -7.38 -1.79
C SER A 21 -42.46 -7.30 -0.66
N GLN A 22 -43.44 -6.40 -0.78
CA GLN A 22 -44.62 -6.38 0.09
C GLN A 22 -45.85 -6.78 -0.72
N GLN A 23 -46.40 -7.94 -0.38
CA GLN A 23 -47.70 -8.45 -0.83
C GLN A 23 -48.83 -7.59 -0.25
N HIS A 24 -49.86 -7.32 -1.05
CA HIS A 24 -51.24 -7.33 -0.58
C HIS A 24 -52.19 -7.74 -1.72
N SER A 25 -53.30 -8.32 -1.32
CA SER A 25 -54.15 -9.25 -2.04
C SER A 25 -55.55 -8.66 -2.34
N HIS A 26 -56.22 -9.32 -3.30
CA HIS A 26 -57.67 -9.45 -3.54
C HIS A 26 -58.45 -8.46 -4.45
N SER A 27 -59.14 -9.12 -5.41
CA SER A 27 -60.55 -8.97 -5.81
C SER A 27 -60.91 -8.34 -7.18
N SER A 28 -61.22 -9.27 -8.11
CA SER A 28 -62.41 -9.36 -8.99
C SER A 28 -62.98 -8.14 -9.76
N SER A 29 -62.75 -8.19 -11.07
CA SER A 29 -63.71 -8.22 -12.19
C SER A 29 -64.69 -7.06 -12.50
N LEU A 30 -64.72 -6.75 -13.81
CA LEU A 30 -65.83 -6.31 -14.67
C LEU A 30 -66.26 -4.82 -14.62
N PHE A 31 -65.89 -4.06 -15.66
CA PHE A 31 -66.84 -3.48 -16.63
C PHE A 31 -66.14 -2.99 -17.91
N LYS A 32 -66.96 -2.88 -18.97
CA LYS A 32 -66.67 -2.91 -20.41
C LYS A 32 -66.36 -1.51 -20.99
N ARG A 33 -65.45 -1.50 -21.98
CA ARG A 33 -65.52 -0.83 -23.30
C ARG A 33 -65.02 0.64 -23.49
N THR A 34 -63.93 0.70 -24.28
CA THR A 34 -63.46 1.71 -25.28
C THR A 34 -63.17 3.16 -24.86
N ASN A 35 -61.90 3.57 -24.99
CA ASN A 35 -61.48 4.66 -25.90
C ASN A 35 -59.94 4.67 -26.09
N SER A 36 -59.51 4.78 -27.35
CA SER A 36 -58.14 4.57 -27.83
C SER A 36 -57.22 5.80 -27.68
N THR A 37 -57.07 6.34 -26.46
CA THR A 37 -56.17 7.48 -26.19
C THR A 37 -55.21 7.24 -25.03
N HIS A 38 -55.27 6.09 -24.36
CA HIS A 38 -54.50 5.83 -23.14
C HIS A 38 -53.06 5.29 -23.36
N ASN A 39 -52.74 4.83 -24.57
CA ASN A 39 -51.41 4.26 -24.89
C ASN A 39 -50.34 5.31 -25.26
N ILE A 40 -50.75 6.54 -25.57
CA ILE A 40 -49.81 7.64 -25.87
C ILE A 40 -49.46 8.39 -24.58
N LEU A 41 -50.43 8.57 -23.67
CA LEU A 41 -50.22 9.25 -22.40
C LEU A 41 -49.37 8.43 -21.42
N THR A 42 -49.54 7.10 -21.37
CA THR A 42 -48.67 6.23 -20.55
C THR A 42 -47.25 6.17 -21.11
N LYS A 43 -47.07 6.09 -22.44
CA LYS A 43 -45.75 6.16 -23.08
C LYS A 43 -45.05 7.49 -22.83
N LEU A 44 -45.78 8.62 -22.85
CA LEU A 44 -45.22 9.93 -22.54
C LEU A 44 -44.77 10.03 -21.08
N GLN A 45 -45.59 9.53 -20.14
CA GLN A 45 -45.28 9.50 -18.71
C GLN A 45 -44.06 8.60 -18.39
N PHE A 46 -43.99 7.41 -18.98
CA PHE A 46 -42.81 6.53 -18.83
C PHE A 46 -41.55 7.16 -19.41
N THR A 47 -41.64 7.88 -20.53
CA THR A 47 -40.48 8.56 -21.14
C THR A 47 -39.99 9.70 -20.25
N ILE A 48 -40.91 10.47 -19.65
CA ILE A 48 -40.58 11.53 -18.69
C ILE A 48 -39.88 10.93 -17.46
N PHE A 49 -40.40 9.83 -16.90
CA PHE A 49 -39.81 9.18 -15.73
C PHE A 49 -38.42 8.62 -16.02
N ILE A 50 -38.22 7.99 -17.18
CA ILE A 50 -36.91 7.49 -17.62
C ILE A 50 -35.92 8.64 -17.81
N CYS A 51 -36.34 9.77 -18.39
CA CYS A 51 -35.52 10.97 -18.51
C CYS A 51 -35.13 11.55 -17.15
N ILE A 52 -36.05 11.59 -16.19
CA ILE A 52 -35.75 12.06 -14.82
C ILE A 52 -34.76 11.12 -14.13
N CYS A 53 -34.94 9.81 -14.24
CA CYS A 53 -33.99 8.84 -13.70
C CYS A 53 -32.61 8.94 -14.36
N ALA A 54 -32.56 9.08 -15.69
CA ALA A 54 -31.31 9.27 -16.43
C ALA A 54 -30.63 10.59 -16.05
N LEU A 55 -31.39 11.68 -15.87
CA LEU A 55 -30.88 12.97 -15.43
C LEU A 55 -30.35 12.89 -14.00
N LEU A 56 -31.03 12.21 -13.09
CA LEU A 56 -30.55 12.01 -11.72
C LEU A 56 -29.26 11.17 -11.69
N ILE A 57 -29.17 10.12 -12.51
CA ILE A 57 -27.93 9.33 -12.65
C ILE A 57 -26.81 10.19 -13.24
N PHE A 58 -27.11 11.03 -14.24
CA PHE A 58 -26.13 11.93 -14.83
C PHE A 58 -25.68 13.01 -13.86
N VAL A 59 -26.59 13.63 -13.11
CA VAL A 59 -26.27 14.65 -12.09
C VAL A 59 -25.49 14.04 -10.94
N THR A 60 -25.82 12.83 -10.49
CA THR A 60 -25.03 12.14 -9.45
C THR A 60 -23.63 11.78 -9.96
N LEU A 61 -23.49 11.33 -11.21
CA LEU A 61 -22.19 11.13 -11.85
C LEU A 61 -21.41 12.45 -12.02
N LEU A 62 -22.08 13.54 -12.39
CA LEU A 62 -21.49 14.86 -12.57
C LEU A 62 -21.00 15.42 -11.24
N LEU A 63 -21.84 15.40 -10.20
CA LEU A 63 -21.50 15.81 -8.85
C LEU A 63 -20.39 14.93 -8.28
N PHE A 64 -20.41 13.62 -8.53
CA PHE A 64 -19.29 12.75 -8.20
C PHE A 64 -18.02 13.20 -8.94
N THR A 65 -18.06 13.45 -10.24
CA THR A 65 -16.86 13.92 -10.95
C THR A 65 -16.38 15.29 -10.47
N LEU A 66 -17.27 16.22 -10.12
CA LEU A 66 -16.94 17.56 -9.63
C LEU A 66 -16.45 17.55 -8.18
N SER A 67 -17.00 16.69 -7.30
CA SER A 67 -16.48 16.50 -5.94
C SER A 67 -15.12 15.79 -5.93
N PHE A 68 -14.75 15.07 -6.99
CA PHE A 68 -13.42 14.49 -7.17
C PHE A 68 -12.44 15.40 -7.95
N PHE A 69 -12.93 16.46 -8.60
CA PHE A 69 -12.15 17.51 -9.25
C PHE A 69 -12.31 18.80 -8.46
N GLU A 70 -11.58 18.92 -7.36
CA GLU A 70 -11.37 20.24 -6.77
C GLU A 70 -10.41 21.02 -7.68
N PRO A 71 -10.74 22.24 -8.13
CA PRO A 71 -9.86 23.05 -8.95
C PRO A 71 -8.60 23.41 -8.14
N ASP A 72 -7.44 23.30 -8.77
CA ASP A 72 -6.15 23.80 -8.27
C ASP A 72 -6.21 25.33 -8.12
N ASN A 73 -6.90 25.80 -7.08
CA ASN A 73 -6.82 27.18 -6.63
C ASN A 73 -5.73 27.23 -5.56
N SER A 74 -4.50 27.44 -6.03
CA SER A 74 -3.39 27.91 -5.19
C SER A 74 -3.71 29.32 -4.69
N LEU A 75 -4.57 29.43 -3.68
CA LEU A 75 -4.77 30.65 -2.92
C LEU A 75 -4.12 30.47 -1.56
N THR A 76 -2.94 31.04 -1.47
CA THR A 76 -2.17 31.30 -0.26
C THR A 76 -3.03 32.09 0.71
N THR A 77 -3.58 31.46 1.75
CA THR A 77 -4.13 32.16 2.91
C THR A 77 -3.03 32.38 3.95
N PRO A 78 -2.70 33.63 4.32
CA PRO A 78 -1.68 33.93 5.31
C PRO A 78 -2.33 34.06 6.69
N TYR A 79 -2.26 33.01 7.52
CA TYR A 79 -2.39 33.16 8.96
C TYR A 79 -1.35 32.29 9.69
N SER A 80 -0.25 32.98 10.00
CA SER A 80 0.65 32.90 11.14
C SER A 80 0.46 31.76 12.16
N HIS A 81 1.32 30.73 12.04
CA HIS A 81 2.10 30.19 13.16
C HIS A 81 3.47 29.76 12.64
N PRO A 82 4.59 30.13 13.29
CA PRO A 82 5.92 29.80 12.80
C PRO A 82 6.23 28.33 13.11
N THR A 83 6.91 27.66 12.17
CA THR A 83 7.61 26.36 12.30
C THR A 83 6.94 25.05 11.83
N LEU A 84 6.19 25.05 10.72
CA LEU A 84 6.12 23.84 9.89
C LEU A 84 5.88 24.23 8.44
N LYS A 85 6.78 23.84 7.52
CA LYS A 85 6.47 23.91 6.09
C LYS A 85 5.19 23.09 5.87
N PRO A 86 4.16 23.62 5.19
CA PRO A 86 2.97 22.83 4.90
C PRO A 86 3.41 21.59 4.13
N TYR A 87 3.15 20.43 4.70
CA TYR A 87 3.48 19.16 4.07
C TYR A 87 2.86 19.12 2.68
N ALA A 88 3.65 18.75 1.67
CA ALA A 88 3.08 18.40 0.38
C ALA A 88 2.11 17.24 0.63
N ARG A 89 0.87 17.38 0.16
CA ARG A 89 -0.13 16.35 0.35
C ARG A 89 0.05 15.22 -0.67
N ALA A 90 -0.15 13.98 -0.24
CA ALA A 90 -0.24 12.85 -1.16
C ALA A 90 -1.67 12.71 -1.69
N LEU A 91 -1.84 11.83 -2.69
CA LEU A 91 -3.14 11.25 -3.12
C LEU A 91 -4.38 12.16 -3.01
N GLN A 92 -4.49 13.23 -3.82
CA GLN A 92 -5.66 14.12 -3.79
C GLN A 92 -5.99 14.64 -2.38
N ARG A 93 -4.96 15.05 -1.62
CA ARG A 93 -5.04 15.60 -0.25
C ARG A 93 -5.16 14.56 0.88
N LEU A 94 -5.15 13.27 0.56
CA LEU A 94 -5.08 12.19 1.54
C LEU A 94 -3.61 11.83 1.81
N GLY A 95 -3.20 11.85 3.08
CA GLY A 95 -1.84 11.56 3.51
C GLY A 95 -0.81 12.67 3.27
N THR A 96 0.42 12.34 3.69
CA THR A 96 1.58 13.23 3.79
C THR A 96 2.71 12.73 2.89
N LEU A 97 3.25 13.60 2.04
CA LEU A 97 4.45 13.34 1.25
C LEU A 97 5.69 13.83 2.02
N TYR A 98 6.54 12.89 2.45
CA TYR A 98 7.77 13.21 3.19
C TYR A 98 8.98 13.36 2.28
N MET A 99 9.01 12.63 1.17
CA MET A 99 10.09 12.70 0.19
C MET A 99 9.52 12.48 -1.21
N GLN A 100 9.78 13.43 -2.10
CA GLN A 100 9.43 13.29 -3.51
C GLN A 100 10.48 12.41 -4.21
N GLY A 101 10.03 11.38 -4.91
CA GLY A 101 10.86 10.52 -5.74
C GLY A 101 11.37 11.23 -6.99
N THR A 102 12.30 10.58 -7.67
CA THR A 102 12.98 11.13 -8.87
C THR A 102 12.47 10.55 -10.19
N ALA A 103 11.66 9.48 -10.13
CA ALA A 103 11.02 8.83 -11.25
C ALA A 103 9.82 8.00 -10.77
N ALA A 104 8.93 7.64 -11.68
CA ALA A 104 7.92 6.61 -11.42
C ALA A 104 8.57 5.26 -11.11
N MET A 105 8.08 4.60 -10.06
CA MET A 105 8.53 3.28 -9.62
C MET A 105 7.53 2.20 -10.02
N ASN A 106 8.02 1.01 -10.33
CA ASN A 106 7.15 -0.12 -10.70
C ASN A 106 6.68 -0.91 -9.48
N ASN A 107 7.33 -0.73 -8.33
CA ASN A 107 6.99 -1.47 -7.12
C ASN A 107 6.54 -0.54 -6.00
N LEU A 108 5.70 -1.06 -5.11
CA LEU A 108 5.24 -0.35 -3.91
C LEU A 108 5.52 -1.21 -2.68
N VAL A 109 6.19 -0.63 -1.68
CA VAL A 109 6.35 -1.23 -0.36
C VAL A 109 5.42 -0.50 0.60
N LEU A 110 4.41 -1.21 1.08
CA LEU A 110 3.41 -0.72 2.00
C LEU A 110 3.70 -1.26 3.41
N CYS A 111 4.09 -0.35 4.28
CA CYS A 111 4.56 -0.60 5.63
C CYS A 111 3.47 -0.22 6.64
N HIS A 112 2.95 -1.18 7.39
CA HIS A 112 2.11 -0.93 8.54
C HIS A 112 2.98 -0.62 9.76
N VAL A 113 2.63 0.47 10.47
CA VAL A 113 3.31 0.94 11.68
C VAL A 113 2.37 0.77 12.88
N PRO A 114 2.54 -0.30 13.68
CA PRO A 114 1.77 -0.50 14.90
C PRO A 114 1.98 0.61 15.94
N GLU A 115 0.98 0.89 16.78
CA GLU A 115 1.05 1.90 17.85
C GLU A 115 2.23 1.75 18.83
N HIS A 116 2.69 0.53 19.03
CA HIS A 116 3.72 0.17 20.02
C HIS A 116 5.12 0.09 19.42
N VAL A 117 5.30 0.48 18.16
CA VAL A 117 6.63 0.65 17.57
C VAL A 117 7.33 1.80 18.28
N THR A 118 8.57 1.57 18.72
CA THR A 118 9.38 2.64 19.34
C THR A 118 10.10 3.48 18.27
N THR A 119 10.46 4.71 18.63
CA THR A 119 11.31 5.59 17.79
C THR A 119 12.61 4.91 17.35
N ARG A 120 13.23 4.12 18.22
CA ARG A 120 14.46 3.38 17.90
C ARG A 120 14.20 2.32 16.82
N GLN A 121 13.18 1.48 17.02
CA GLN A 121 12.83 0.42 16.07
C GLN A 121 12.46 0.98 14.69
N PHE A 122 11.72 2.09 14.66
CA PHE A 122 11.32 2.76 13.43
C PHE A 122 12.51 3.39 12.69
N LYS A 123 13.44 4.03 13.41
CA LYS A 123 14.69 4.55 12.83
C LYS A 123 15.54 3.44 12.20
N VAL A 124 15.73 2.33 12.93
CA VAL A 124 16.50 1.19 12.42
C VAL A 124 15.83 0.61 11.17
N PHE A 125 14.50 0.49 11.16
CA PHE A 125 13.75 0.07 9.99
C PHE A 125 13.99 0.98 8.78
N LEU A 126 13.85 2.30 8.94
CA LEU A 126 14.06 3.26 7.86
C LEU A 126 15.50 3.18 7.31
N ARG A 127 16.51 3.09 8.18
CA ARG A 127 17.91 2.97 7.75
C ARG A 127 18.18 1.66 7.03
N ALA A 128 17.65 0.55 7.54
CA ALA A 128 17.68 -0.74 6.86
C ALA A 128 17.05 -0.64 5.47
N PHE A 129 15.85 -0.05 5.37
CA PHE A 129 15.16 0.13 4.10
C PHE A 129 15.94 1.02 3.12
N HIS A 130 16.47 2.15 3.58
CA HIS A 130 17.27 3.07 2.76
C HIS A 130 18.54 2.41 2.22
N THR A 131 19.17 1.55 3.02
CA THR A 131 20.38 0.81 2.64
C THR A 131 20.09 -0.41 1.78
N SER A 132 18.90 -1.02 1.87
CA SER A 132 18.52 -2.22 1.10
C SER A 132 18.53 -2.05 -0.43
N GLY A 133 18.53 -0.82 -0.92
CA GLY A 133 18.37 -0.50 -2.33
C GLY A 133 16.93 -0.60 -2.84
N LEU A 134 15.94 -0.94 -2.01
CA LEU A 134 14.53 -0.99 -2.42
C LEU A 134 14.02 0.35 -2.93
N LEU A 135 14.40 1.46 -2.28
CA LEU A 135 14.05 2.80 -2.75
C LEU A 135 14.47 3.07 -4.21
N SER A 136 15.44 2.34 -4.78
CA SER A 136 15.84 2.55 -6.18
C SER A 136 14.81 2.10 -7.21
N ASP A 137 13.88 1.22 -6.82
CA ASP A 137 12.90 0.58 -7.70
C ASP A 137 11.49 0.51 -7.06
N SER A 138 11.29 1.13 -5.89
CA SER A 138 10.01 1.13 -5.20
C SER A 138 9.70 2.44 -4.52
N ASP A 139 8.42 2.82 -4.52
CA ASP A 139 7.89 3.83 -3.59
C ASP A 139 7.62 3.19 -2.22
N LEU A 140 7.80 3.97 -1.16
CA LEU A 140 7.57 3.56 0.23
C LEU A 140 6.34 4.27 0.78
N LEU A 141 5.39 3.49 1.29
CA LEU A 141 4.16 4.00 1.90
C LEU A 141 4.05 3.50 3.33
N PHE A 142 3.86 4.41 4.27
CA PHE A 142 3.53 4.09 5.66
C PHE A 142 2.03 4.19 5.91
N LEU A 143 1.50 3.22 6.64
CA LEU A 143 0.14 3.21 7.16
C LEU A 143 0.22 3.22 8.69
N PHE A 144 -0.20 4.32 9.28
CA PHE A 144 -0.18 4.56 10.71
C PHE A 144 -1.53 4.24 11.34
N ASP A 145 -1.50 3.63 12.52
CA ASP A 145 -2.70 3.22 13.25
C ASP A 145 -3.55 4.40 13.73
N SER A 146 -2.91 5.55 13.99
CA SER A 146 -3.58 6.77 14.45
C SER A 146 -2.81 8.03 14.08
N LEU A 147 -3.52 9.17 14.07
CA LEU A 147 -2.93 10.47 13.80
C LEU A 147 -1.82 10.83 14.81
N SER A 148 -1.96 10.41 16.07
CA SER A 148 -0.93 10.63 17.09
C SER A 148 0.36 9.86 16.78
N THR A 149 0.25 8.62 16.28
CA THR A 149 1.41 7.86 15.83
C THR A 149 2.06 8.52 14.61
N LEU A 150 1.27 8.96 13.62
CA LEU A 150 1.76 9.73 12.47
C LEU A 150 2.55 10.96 12.92
N ASP A 151 1.99 11.76 13.82
CA ASP A 151 2.60 13.00 14.31
C ASP A 151 3.90 12.76 15.06
N SER A 152 3.97 11.71 15.88
CA SER A 152 5.20 11.35 16.59
C SER A 152 6.33 10.91 15.66
N PHE A 153 6.01 10.28 14.53
CA PHE A 153 7.00 9.80 13.56
C PHE A 153 7.31 10.78 12.43
N ASN A 154 6.51 11.83 12.22
CA ASN A 154 6.73 12.84 11.17
C ASN A 154 8.16 13.39 11.15
N SER A 155 8.65 13.82 12.32
CA SER A 155 10.00 14.36 12.46
C SER A 155 11.09 13.32 12.19
N VAL A 156 10.84 12.06 12.57
CA VAL A 156 11.76 10.93 12.37
C VAL A 156 11.88 10.59 10.89
N ILE A 157 10.78 10.50 10.16
CA ILE A 157 10.78 10.22 8.72
C ILE A 157 11.54 11.32 7.97
N LEU A 158 11.24 12.59 8.26
CA LEU A 158 11.94 13.72 7.64
C LEU A 158 13.43 13.69 7.92
N LEU A 159 13.83 13.43 9.17
CA LEU A 159 15.23 13.36 9.55
C LEU A 159 15.96 12.24 8.80
N GLU A 160 15.43 11.02 8.82
CA GLU A 160 16.06 9.87 8.16
C GLU A 160 16.08 10.01 6.63
N ASN A 161 15.05 10.60 6.02
CA ASN A 161 15.04 10.93 4.59
C ASN A 161 16.13 11.96 4.25
N ASN A 162 16.30 12.99 5.07
CA ASN A 162 17.37 13.98 4.86
C ASN A 162 18.76 13.35 5.00
N LEU A 163 18.95 12.42 5.93
CA LEU A 163 20.20 11.68 6.08
C LEU A 163 20.46 10.78 4.87
N PHE A 164 19.44 10.09 4.39
CA PHE A 164 19.53 9.29 3.17
C PHE A 164 19.92 10.14 1.96
N LEU A 165 19.31 11.31 1.77
CA LEU A 165 19.69 12.21 0.67
C LEU A 165 21.14 12.70 0.78
N LYS A 166 21.66 12.91 2.00
CA LYS A 166 23.10 13.21 2.21
C LYS A 166 23.98 12.02 1.81
N VAL A 167 23.59 10.78 2.15
CA VAL A 167 24.27 9.55 1.73
C VAL A 167 24.30 9.46 0.20
N VAL A 168 23.14 9.61 -0.44
CA VAL A 168 22.99 9.58 -1.91
C VAL A 168 23.85 10.65 -2.57
N HIS A 169 23.84 11.87 -2.06
CA HIS A 169 24.66 12.96 -2.62
C HIS A 169 26.16 12.64 -2.51
N ARG A 170 26.60 12.09 -1.37
CA ARG A 170 28.01 11.69 -1.19
C ARG A 170 28.40 10.61 -2.20
N TYR A 171 27.59 9.58 -2.37
CA TYR A 171 27.81 8.57 -3.40
C TYR A 171 27.85 9.17 -4.82
N GLU A 172 26.94 10.09 -5.16
CA GLU A 172 26.91 10.76 -6.45
C GLU A 172 28.18 11.60 -6.69
N THR A 173 28.67 12.32 -5.67
CA THR A 173 29.91 13.09 -5.77
C THR A 173 31.14 12.20 -5.99
N GLU A 174 31.23 11.06 -5.30
CA GLU A 174 32.34 10.12 -5.47
C GLU A 174 32.29 9.40 -6.83
N LEU A 175 31.10 9.08 -7.34
CA LEU A 175 30.91 8.52 -8.69
C LEU A 175 31.36 9.49 -9.79
N CYS A 176 31.12 10.79 -9.62
CA CYS A 176 31.49 11.80 -10.61
C CYS A 176 33.01 12.06 -10.68
N LYS A 177 33.78 11.73 -9.63
CA LYS A 177 35.23 11.95 -9.56
C LYS A 177 36.07 10.94 -10.34
N GLY A 178 35.46 9.95 -11.01
CA GLY A 178 36.15 9.09 -11.97
C GLY A 178 37.06 8.00 -11.38
N ASN A 179 37.00 7.73 -10.08
CA ASN A 179 37.72 6.61 -9.48
C ASN A 179 37.09 5.28 -9.93
N THR A 180 37.62 4.70 -11.02
CA THR A 180 37.20 3.43 -11.60
C THR A 180 37.53 2.20 -10.74
N HIS A 181 38.36 2.36 -9.70
CA HIS A 181 38.58 1.35 -8.64
C HIS A 181 37.52 1.50 -7.53
N PHE A 182 36.28 1.13 -7.82
CA PHE A 182 35.18 1.11 -6.86
C PHE A 182 35.30 -0.10 -5.90
N ASN A 183 36.20 -0.04 -4.92
CA ASN A 183 36.28 -1.00 -3.81
C ASN A 183 35.64 -0.45 -2.52
N PHE A 184 34.57 0.33 -2.62
CA PHE A 184 33.69 0.53 -1.47
C PHE A 184 32.59 -0.52 -1.53
N THR A 185 32.49 -1.34 -0.50
CA THR A 185 31.25 -2.04 -0.19
C THR A 185 30.18 -0.95 -0.03
N SER A 186 29.32 -0.79 -1.03
CA SER A 186 28.22 0.17 -0.96
C SER A 186 27.03 -0.54 -0.34
N SER A 187 26.44 0.03 0.70
CA SER A 187 25.17 -0.47 1.25
C SER A 187 24.09 -0.45 0.15
N ILE A 188 24.04 0.66 -0.59
CA ILE A 188 23.14 0.88 -1.72
C ILE A 188 23.73 0.24 -2.98
N ASN A 189 22.95 -0.56 -3.69
CA ASN A 189 23.38 -1.13 -4.97
C ASN A 189 23.45 -0.04 -6.07
N VAL A 190 24.59 0.66 -6.14
CA VAL A 190 24.86 1.79 -7.06
C VAL A 190 24.65 1.41 -8.54
N THR A 191 24.86 0.14 -8.91
CA THR A 191 24.68 -0.33 -10.29
C THR A 191 23.22 -0.28 -10.76
N ARG A 192 22.26 -0.51 -9.86
CA ARG A 192 20.82 -0.40 -10.15
C ARG A 192 20.35 1.05 -10.23
N VAL A 193 21.05 1.92 -9.51
CA VAL A 193 20.72 3.34 -9.34
C VAL A 193 21.27 4.20 -10.49
N LYS A 194 22.34 3.74 -11.17
CA LYS A 194 23.01 4.47 -12.26
C LYS A 194 22.11 4.61 -13.50
N LYS A 195 21.73 5.85 -13.84
CA LYS A 195 20.96 6.15 -15.05
C LYS A 195 21.81 5.94 -16.30
N SER A 196 21.33 5.13 -17.25
CA SER A 196 21.88 5.12 -18.61
C SER A 196 21.24 6.27 -19.42
N LYS A 197 22.05 7.00 -20.19
CA LYS A 197 21.59 8.17 -20.99
C LYS A 197 20.40 7.85 -21.91
N LYS A 198 20.25 6.59 -22.34
CA LYS A 198 19.15 6.12 -23.19
C LYS A 198 17.82 5.93 -22.45
N LYS A 199 17.83 5.70 -21.12
CA LYS A 199 16.62 5.49 -20.28
C LYS A 199 16.03 6.77 -19.67
N VAL A 200 16.71 7.92 -19.79
CA VAL A 200 16.26 9.20 -19.18
C VAL A 200 15.07 9.81 -19.91
N MET A 201 14.91 9.53 -21.21
CA MET A 201 13.83 10.10 -22.03
C MET A 201 12.47 9.41 -21.85
N ASP A 202 12.42 8.23 -21.23
CA ASP A 202 11.25 7.35 -21.22
C ASP A 202 10.67 7.08 -19.81
N ARG A 203 11.22 7.74 -18.77
CA ARG A 203 10.76 7.55 -17.39
C ARG A 203 9.66 8.55 -17.04
N ARG A 204 8.51 8.01 -16.64
CA ARG A 204 7.33 8.76 -16.19
C ARG A 204 7.62 9.54 -14.91
N GLU A 205 6.88 10.62 -14.71
CA GLU A 205 6.94 11.45 -13.50
C GLU A 205 6.53 10.64 -12.26
N PRO A 206 7.10 10.94 -11.07
CA PRO A 206 6.73 10.28 -9.84
C PRO A 206 5.22 10.42 -9.59
N ILE A 207 4.62 9.36 -9.05
CA ILE A 207 3.16 9.28 -8.80
C ILE A 207 2.75 10.25 -7.69
N TRP A 208 3.66 10.50 -6.76
CA TRP A 208 3.42 11.30 -5.56
C TRP A 208 4.12 12.65 -5.65
N GLY A 209 3.35 13.72 -5.47
CA GLY A 209 3.84 15.10 -5.58
C GLY A 209 4.09 15.48 -7.03
N GLY A 210 3.11 16.13 -7.65
CA GLY A 210 3.27 16.73 -8.97
C GLY A 210 4.17 17.97 -8.88
N GLY A 211 5.04 18.16 -9.88
CA GLY A 211 5.74 19.43 -10.09
C GLY A 211 7.12 19.53 -9.44
N ILE A 212 8.01 20.18 -10.20
CA ILE A 212 9.41 20.52 -9.93
C ILE A 212 10.40 19.35 -10.11
N LYS A 213 10.90 19.23 -11.35
CA LYS A 213 12.12 18.48 -11.66
C LYS A 213 13.29 19.07 -10.88
N SER A 214 13.67 18.43 -9.76
CA SER A 214 14.95 18.71 -9.13
C SER A 214 16.07 18.40 -10.13
N ARG A 215 16.75 19.44 -10.61
CA ARG A 215 17.87 19.33 -11.57
C ARG A 215 19.08 18.57 -10.98
N LEU A 216 19.10 18.33 -9.66
CA LEU A 216 20.27 17.88 -8.92
C LEU A 216 20.54 16.38 -8.98
N THR A 217 19.57 15.51 -9.28
CA THR A 217 19.75 14.04 -9.16
C THR A 217 19.76 13.36 -10.53
N ARG A 218 20.62 13.79 -11.45
CA ARG A 218 20.70 13.20 -12.80
C ARG A 218 21.32 11.82 -12.82
N VAL A 219 22.05 11.38 -11.79
CA VAL A 219 22.76 10.09 -11.82
C VAL A 219 22.02 8.98 -11.07
N MET A 220 21.29 9.32 -9.99
CA MET A 220 20.64 8.35 -9.11
C MET A 220 19.09 8.39 -9.17
N SER A 221 18.46 7.23 -9.11
CA SER A 221 17.00 7.03 -9.07
C SER A 221 16.57 6.52 -7.70
N TYR A 222 15.58 7.15 -7.11
CA TYR A 222 14.91 6.72 -5.88
C TYR A 222 13.41 7.09 -5.89
N GLY A 223 12.60 6.31 -5.20
CA GLY A 223 11.15 6.45 -5.07
C GLY A 223 10.70 7.46 -4.01
N SER A 224 9.42 7.78 -4.02
CA SER A 224 8.80 8.67 -3.04
C SER A 224 8.56 7.96 -1.70
N VAL A 225 8.51 8.75 -0.62
CA VAL A 225 8.11 8.30 0.72
C VAL A 225 6.84 9.05 1.12
N VAL A 226 5.77 8.30 1.35
CA VAL A 226 4.44 8.82 1.72
C VAL A 226 3.93 8.14 2.99
N GLY A 227 3.07 8.81 3.75
CA GLY A 227 2.39 8.22 4.91
C GLY A 227 0.92 8.58 4.95
N PHE A 228 0.13 7.67 5.47
CA PHE A 228 -1.31 7.79 5.62
C PHE A 228 -1.71 7.38 7.03
N ASP A 229 -2.69 8.08 7.58
CA ASP A 229 -3.41 7.64 8.76
C ASP A 229 -4.54 6.68 8.34
N VAL A 230 -4.78 5.63 9.13
CA VAL A 230 -5.89 4.70 8.88
C VAL A 230 -7.24 5.42 8.97
N GLY A 231 -7.39 6.39 9.87
CA GLY A 231 -8.60 7.21 10.01
C GLY A 231 -8.88 8.12 8.81
N GLU A 232 -7.84 8.59 8.11
CA GLU A 232 -8.02 9.31 6.84
C GLU A 232 -8.55 8.41 5.71
N LEU A 233 -8.22 7.12 5.75
CA LEU A 233 -8.61 6.16 4.71
C LEU A 233 -9.95 5.49 5.02
N ASP A 234 -10.19 5.09 6.27
CA ASP A 234 -11.38 4.41 6.75
C ASP A 234 -12.00 5.21 7.93
N PRO A 235 -12.56 6.41 7.68
CA PRO A 235 -13.05 7.29 8.73
C PRO A 235 -14.25 6.70 9.49
N GLU A 236 -15.03 5.85 8.83
CA GLU A 236 -16.18 5.17 9.43
C GLU A 236 -15.77 3.98 10.30
N ASN A 237 -14.48 3.63 10.31
CA ASN A 237 -13.94 2.42 10.94
C ASN A 237 -14.81 1.23 10.57
N SER A 238 -14.69 0.77 9.31
CA SER A 238 -15.58 -0.21 8.64
C SER A 238 -15.83 -1.51 9.44
N LEU A 239 -14.99 -1.81 10.43
CA LEU A 239 -15.10 -3.00 11.30
C LEU A 239 -15.74 -2.72 12.68
N SER A 240 -15.96 -1.46 13.05
CA SER A 240 -16.47 -1.03 14.37
C SER A 240 -17.84 -1.59 14.73
N GLY A 241 -18.74 -1.74 13.75
CA GLY A 241 -20.07 -2.34 13.97
C GLY A 241 -20.06 -3.85 14.22
N LEU A 242 -18.93 -4.52 13.95
CA LEU A 242 -18.79 -5.98 14.02
C LEU A 242 -18.12 -6.47 15.30
N MET A 243 -17.25 -5.66 15.92
CA MET A 243 -16.56 -5.98 17.17
C MET A 243 -16.51 -4.73 18.05
N GLY A 244 -16.73 -4.90 19.36
CA GLY A 244 -16.65 -3.77 20.32
C GLY A 244 -15.27 -3.07 20.33
N GLN A 245 -14.19 -3.84 20.14
CA GLN A 245 -12.86 -3.30 19.88
C GLN A 245 -12.17 -4.16 18.81
N VAL A 246 -12.09 -3.62 17.59
CA VAL A 246 -11.36 -4.27 16.49
C VAL A 246 -9.86 -4.10 16.75
N PRO A 247 -9.09 -5.19 16.89
CA PRO A 247 -7.64 -5.11 16.99
C PRO A 247 -7.05 -4.32 15.83
N MET A 248 -6.08 -3.45 16.11
CA MET A 248 -5.51 -2.54 15.11
C MET A 248 -4.89 -3.27 13.91
N SER A 249 -4.33 -4.46 14.12
CA SER A 249 -3.83 -5.33 13.05
C SER A 249 -4.91 -5.76 12.05
N LEU A 250 -6.19 -5.80 12.43
CA LEU A 250 -7.28 -6.11 11.51
C LEU A 250 -7.77 -4.87 10.75
N ARG A 251 -7.67 -3.67 11.34
CA ARG A 251 -8.11 -2.42 10.69
C ARG A 251 -7.34 -2.10 9.42
N ARG A 252 -6.03 -2.36 9.40
CA ARG A 252 -5.18 -2.13 8.20
C ARG A 252 -5.69 -2.86 6.95
N TRP A 253 -6.38 -3.99 7.12
CA TRP A 253 -6.94 -4.76 6.00
C TRP A 253 -8.12 -4.06 5.31
N ALA A 254 -8.80 -3.13 5.98
CA ALA A 254 -9.81 -2.26 5.36
C ALA A 254 -9.16 -1.18 4.49
N SER A 255 -7.99 -0.68 4.90
CA SER A 255 -7.26 0.39 4.19
C SER A 255 -6.56 -0.09 2.92
N TYR A 256 -6.04 -1.33 2.89
CA TYR A 256 -5.29 -1.84 1.73
C TYR A 256 -6.10 -1.81 0.42
N PRO A 257 -7.34 -2.33 0.34
CA PRO A 257 -8.14 -2.24 -0.89
C PRO A 257 -8.36 -0.81 -1.37
N MET A 258 -8.44 0.17 -0.46
CA MET A 258 -8.68 1.58 -0.79
C MET A 258 -7.44 2.20 -1.44
N ILE A 259 -6.26 2.05 -0.82
CA ILE A 259 -4.99 2.52 -1.37
C ILE A 259 -4.70 1.82 -2.70
N LEU A 260 -4.67 0.48 -2.69
CA LEU A 260 -4.36 -0.33 -3.87
C LEU A 260 -5.40 -0.14 -4.97
N GLY A 261 -6.63 0.24 -4.61
CA GLY A 261 -7.69 0.64 -5.53
C GLY A 261 -7.29 1.83 -6.40
N ARG A 262 -6.75 2.87 -5.77
CA ARG A 262 -6.36 4.13 -6.39
C ARG A 262 -5.07 4.02 -7.19
N VAL A 263 -4.11 3.22 -6.73
CA VAL A 263 -2.79 3.09 -7.40
C VAL A 263 -2.63 1.85 -8.28
N ARG A 264 -3.70 1.09 -8.54
CA ARG A 264 -3.70 -0.20 -9.26
C ARG A 264 -3.05 -0.24 -10.65
N ARG A 265 -2.91 0.91 -11.32
CA ARG A 265 -2.37 1.00 -12.68
C ARG A 265 -0.91 1.44 -12.71
N HIS A 266 -0.36 1.80 -11.55
CA HIS A 266 0.96 2.40 -11.46
C HIS A 266 2.02 1.43 -10.98
N TYR A 267 1.63 0.39 -10.24
CA TYR A 267 2.54 -0.61 -9.70
C TYR A 267 2.27 -2.00 -10.27
N GLU A 268 3.35 -2.71 -10.59
CA GLU A 268 3.36 -4.10 -11.02
C GLU A 268 3.36 -5.03 -9.82
N HIS A 269 4.22 -4.74 -8.82
CA HIS A 269 4.39 -5.56 -7.62
C HIS A 269 4.17 -4.74 -6.35
N VAL A 270 3.64 -5.41 -5.33
CA VAL A 270 3.38 -4.83 -4.01
C VAL A 270 3.93 -5.75 -2.93
N MET A 271 4.52 -5.15 -1.90
CA MET A 271 4.91 -5.81 -0.67
C MET A 271 4.18 -5.15 0.50
N LEU A 272 3.54 -5.94 1.34
CA LEU A 272 2.97 -5.54 2.62
C LEU A 272 3.93 -5.97 3.73
N VAL A 273 4.29 -5.05 4.63
CA VAL A 273 5.33 -5.24 5.64
C VAL A 273 4.85 -4.73 6.99
N ASP A 274 5.09 -5.51 8.04
CA ASP A 274 4.92 -5.10 9.43
C ASP A 274 6.26 -4.55 9.96
N VAL A 275 6.33 -3.23 10.15
CA VAL A 275 7.56 -2.51 10.54
C VAL A 275 8.10 -2.95 11.90
N GLN A 276 7.22 -3.44 12.76
CA GLN A 276 7.64 -3.91 14.07
C GLN A 276 8.39 -5.23 13.97
N LYS A 277 7.93 -6.14 13.11
CA LYS A 277 8.38 -7.54 13.07
C LYS A 277 9.46 -7.82 12.02
N VAL A 278 9.77 -6.86 11.15
CA VAL A 278 10.59 -7.11 9.96
C VAL A 278 11.55 -5.97 9.71
N LEU A 279 12.80 -6.31 9.38
CA LEU A 279 13.80 -5.43 8.81
C LEU A 279 14.14 -5.87 7.39
N LEU A 280 14.24 -4.92 6.46
CA LEU A 280 14.55 -5.16 5.06
C LEU A 280 15.97 -4.70 4.78
N LEU A 281 16.87 -5.64 4.48
CA LEU A 281 18.30 -5.37 4.24
C LEU A 281 18.73 -5.57 2.79
N GLY A 282 17.83 -6.10 1.94
CA GLY A 282 18.05 -6.23 0.51
C GLY A 282 16.74 -6.13 -0.29
N ASP A 283 16.74 -6.63 -1.53
CA ASP A 283 15.57 -6.62 -2.42
C ASP A 283 14.83 -7.97 -2.40
N PRO A 284 13.82 -8.18 -1.53
CA PRO A 284 13.00 -9.40 -1.54
C PRO A 284 12.04 -9.47 -2.73
N LEU A 285 11.67 -8.32 -3.32
CA LEU A 285 10.74 -8.26 -4.44
C LEU A 285 11.32 -8.90 -5.72
N GLY A 286 12.65 -9.02 -5.80
CA GLY A 286 13.32 -9.82 -6.83
C GLY A 286 12.72 -11.23 -7.02
N ARG A 287 12.20 -11.85 -5.95
CA ARG A 287 11.59 -13.20 -5.98
C ARG A 287 10.21 -13.25 -6.63
N VAL A 288 9.48 -12.12 -6.67
CA VAL A 288 8.12 -12.05 -7.21
C VAL A 288 8.03 -11.40 -8.58
N LYS A 289 9.09 -10.74 -9.05
CA LYS A 289 9.14 -10.05 -10.36
C LYS A 289 8.85 -10.95 -11.56
N THR A 290 9.10 -12.26 -11.45
CA THR A 290 8.85 -13.24 -12.51
C THR A 290 7.48 -13.90 -12.43
N LEU A 291 6.71 -13.61 -11.38
CA LEU A 291 5.41 -14.22 -11.14
C LEU A 291 4.28 -13.44 -11.83
N SER A 292 3.14 -14.10 -12.00
CA SER A 292 1.95 -13.48 -12.60
C SER A 292 1.43 -12.29 -11.77
N PRO A 293 0.74 -11.30 -12.36
CA PRO A 293 0.18 -10.16 -11.62
C PRO A 293 -0.87 -10.58 -10.57
N ASP A 294 -1.45 -11.77 -10.71
CA ASP A 294 -2.42 -12.36 -9.78
C ASP A 294 -1.77 -13.27 -8.72
N SER A 295 -0.44 -13.32 -8.66
CA SER A 295 0.30 -14.13 -7.70
C SER A 295 0.48 -13.43 -6.35
N VAL A 296 0.47 -14.23 -5.29
CA VAL A 296 0.76 -13.82 -3.93
C VAL A 296 1.73 -14.81 -3.33
N PHE A 297 2.80 -14.30 -2.78
CA PHE A 297 3.80 -15.03 -2.05
C PHE A 297 3.59 -14.82 -0.55
N LEU A 298 3.46 -15.93 0.18
CA LEU A 298 3.30 -15.97 1.62
C LEU A 298 4.51 -16.65 2.25
N SER A 299 5.07 -16.00 3.27
CA SER A 299 6.12 -16.61 4.09
C SER A 299 5.50 -17.59 5.10
N SER A 300 6.07 -18.79 5.22
CA SER A 300 5.76 -19.74 6.29
C SER A 300 6.96 -19.88 7.21
N THR A 301 6.73 -20.00 8.51
CA THR A 301 7.76 -20.49 9.44
C THR A 301 7.83 -22.02 9.39
N HIS A 302 8.85 -22.60 10.03
CA HIS A 302 9.10 -24.04 10.06
C HIS A 302 7.92 -24.86 10.62
N GLU A 303 7.03 -24.25 11.40
CA GLU A 303 5.84 -24.90 12.00
C GLU A 303 4.59 -24.90 11.10
N LYS A 304 4.72 -24.63 9.79
CA LYS A 304 3.58 -24.49 8.86
C LYS A 304 2.57 -23.41 9.26
N THR A 305 2.99 -22.42 10.07
CA THR A 305 2.20 -21.23 10.36
C THR A 305 2.57 -20.13 9.34
N ILE A 306 1.56 -19.53 8.72
CA ILE A 306 1.75 -18.46 7.75
C ILE A 306 2.04 -17.18 8.52
N ASN A 307 3.17 -16.54 8.19
CA ASN A 307 3.57 -15.29 8.82
C ASN A 307 2.94 -14.09 8.06
N PRO A 308 2.03 -13.32 8.69
CA PRO A 308 1.39 -12.16 8.06
C PRO A 308 2.33 -10.95 7.92
N ALA A 309 3.49 -10.96 8.58
CA ALA A 309 4.34 -9.77 8.67
C ALA A 309 5.06 -9.41 7.36
N VAL A 310 5.18 -10.34 6.41
CA VAL A 310 5.58 -10.06 5.04
C VAL A 310 4.70 -10.80 4.06
N ILE A 311 4.06 -10.05 3.16
CA ILE A 311 3.30 -10.59 2.04
C ILE A 311 3.76 -9.83 0.79
N MET A 312 4.10 -10.52 -0.29
CA MET A 312 4.53 -9.86 -1.53
C MET A 312 3.96 -10.54 -2.75
N GLY A 313 3.81 -9.83 -3.85
CA GLY A 313 3.25 -10.42 -5.07
C GLY A 313 2.89 -9.38 -6.11
N GLY A 314 2.15 -9.83 -7.11
CA GLY A 314 1.60 -8.92 -8.12
C GLY A 314 0.50 -8.04 -7.56
N MET A 315 0.41 -6.80 -8.04
CA MET A 315 -0.55 -5.80 -7.57
C MET A 315 -2.00 -6.31 -7.56
N ARG A 316 -2.42 -7.07 -8.59
CA ARG A 316 -3.78 -7.62 -8.66
C ARG A 316 -4.00 -8.71 -7.63
N GLY A 317 -3.03 -9.61 -7.46
CA GLY A 317 -3.05 -10.69 -6.47
C GLY A 317 -3.16 -10.15 -5.06
N ILE A 318 -2.29 -9.20 -4.70
CA ILE A 318 -2.27 -8.57 -3.37
C ILE A 318 -3.57 -7.82 -3.10
N ARG A 319 -4.07 -7.03 -4.05
CA ARG A 319 -5.35 -6.35 -3.89
C ARG A 319 -6.51 -7.33 -3.68
N ARG A 320 -6.60 -8.41 -4.47
CA ARG A 320 -7.64 -9.44 -4.32
C ARG A 320 -7.52 -10.16 -2.98
N LEU A 321 -6.30 -10.42 -2.52
CA LEU A 321 -6.05 -10.99 -1.19
C LEU A 321 -6.57 -10.06 -0.10
N SER A 322 -6.25 -8.77 -0.17
CA SER A 322 -6.70 -7.79 0.83
C SER A 322 -8.22 -7.72 0.90
N VAL A 323 -8.92 -7.72 -0.24
CA VAL A 323 -10.39 -7.75 -0.28
C VAL A 323 -10.93 -9.04 0.34
N THR A 324 -10.33 -10.19 0.00
CA THR A 324 -10.79 -11.49 0.51
C THR A 324 -10.52 -11.63 2.01
N MET A 325 -9.38 -11.12 2.49
CA MET A 325 -9.03 -11.07 3.91
C MET A 325 -10.00 -10.19 4.68
N LEU A 326 -10.35 -9.01 4.16
CA LEU A 326 -11.37 -8.15 4.77
C LEU A 326 -12.72 -8.87 4.89
N MET A 327 -13.18 -9.53 3.82
CA MET A 327 -14.44 -10.30 3.85
C MET A 327 -14.37 -11.47 4.85
N GLU A 328 -13.23 -12.13 4.96
CA GLU A 328 -13.03 -13.25 5.88
C GLU A 328 -12.96 -12.79 7.34
N ILE A 329 -12.40 -11.61 7.61
CA ILE A 329 -12.48 -10.94 8.92
C ILE A 329 -13.95 -10.69 9.28
N VAL A 330 -14.71 -10.05 8.38
CA VAL A 330 -16.14 -9.77 8.58
C VAL A 330 -16.93 -11.05 8.84
N ARG A 331 -16.65 -12.12 8.09
CA ARG A 331 -17.30 -13.42 8.25
C ARG A 331 -16.95 -14.09 9.58
N ALA A 332 -15.69 -14.03 10.00
CA ALA A 332 -15.25 -14.61 11.26
C ALA A 332 -15.87 -13.89 12.47
N THR A 333 -15.92 -12.56 12.43
CA THR A 333 -16.46 -11.73 13.53
C THR A 333 -17.97 -11.83 13.64
N THR A 334 -18.71 -11.85 12.53
CA THR A 334 -20.16 -12.11 12.53
C THR A 334 -20.50 -13.49 13.07
N THR A 335 -19.78 -14.54 12.66
CA THR A 335 -20.01 -15.90 13.18
C THR A 335 -19.75 -15.99 14.69
N GLN A 336 -18.71 -15.31 15.18
CA GLN A 336 -18.37 -15.25 16.60
C GLN A 336 -19.47 -14.59 17.44
N ARG A 337 -20.12 -13.55 16.90
CA ARG A 337 -21.25 -12.88 17.57
C ARG A 337 -22.46 -13.81 17.74
N HIS A 338 -22.69 -14.72 16.80
CA HIS A 338 -23.80 -15.68 16.88
C HIS A 338 -23.50 -16.89 17.78
N ASN A 339 -22.22 -17.22 18.03
CA ASN A 339 -21.83 -18.39 18.80
C ASN A 339 -21.07 -18.02 20.08
N TYR A 340 -21.81 -17.53 21.08
CA TYR A 340 -21.27 -17.01 22.34
C TYR A 340 -20.48 -18.03 23.18
N LYS A 341 -20.60 -19.33 22.89
CA LYS A 341 -19.95 -20.42 23.63
C LYS A 341 -18.50 -20.65 23.24
N THR A 342 -18.01 -20.06 22.15
CA THR A 342 -16.61 -20.25 21.70
C THR A 342 -16.00 -18.90 21.30
N LYS A 343 -15.27 -18.26 22.23
CA LYS A 343 -14.45 -17.08 21.92
C LYS A 343 -13.25 -17.51 21.07
N ILE A 344 -13.46 -17.69 19.76
CA ILE A 344 -12.35 -17.93 18.83
C ILE A 344 -11.53 -16.63 18.75
N LEU A 345 -10.28 -16.68 19.19
CA LEU A 345 -9.35 -15.57 18.99
C LEU A 345 -9.04 -15.48 17.49
N VAL A 346 -9.56 -14.45 16.82
CA VAL A 346 -9.33 -14.23 15.39
C VAL A 346 -7.91 -13.70 15.20
N THR A 347 -6.99 -14.57 14.80
CA THR A 347 -5.60 -14.19 14.48
C THR A 347 -5.40 -14.11 12.97
N GLU A 348 -4.59 -13.14 12.50
CA GLU A 348 -4.32 -12.96 11.07
C GLU A 348 -3.72 -14.21 10.40
N SER A 349 -2.79 -14.88 11.08
CA SER A 349 -2.16 -16.10 10.58
C SER A 349 -3.17 -17.23 10.38
N SER A 350 -4.15 -17.37 11.28
CA SER A 350 -5.22 -18.37 11.15
C SER A 350 -6.15 -18.08 9.97
N LEU A 351 -6.49 -16.80 9.75
CA LEU A 351 -7.30 -16.37 8.61
C LEU A 351 -6.54 -16.56 7.29
N LEU A 352 -5.27 -16.16 7.22
CA LEU A 352 -4.43 -16.37 6.04
C LEU A 352 -4.24 -17.86 5.72
N LYS A 353 -4.04 -18.71 6.73
CA LYS A 353 -3.97 -20.17 6.55
C LYS A 353 -5.26 -20.73 5.97
N ARG A 354 -6.41 -20.25 6.45
CA ARG A 354 -7.72 -20.63 5.91
C ARG A 354 -7.91 -20.16 4.48
N LEU A 355 -7.48 -18.94 4.15
CA LEU A 355 -7.54 -18.41 2.79
C LEU A 355 -6.60 -19.13 1.82
N ALA A 356 -5.40 -19.48 2.26
CA ALA A 356 -4.43 -20.22 1.47
C ALA A 356 -4.91 -21.65 1.13
N THR A 357 -5.73 -22.24 1.99
CA THR A 357 -6.32 -23.57 1.79
C THR A 357 -7.66 -23.53 1.06
N ASN A 358 -8.30 -22.36 0.93
CA ASN A 358 -9.60 -22.22 0.29
C ASN A 358 -9.51 -22.33 -1.23
N VAL A 359 -10.27 -23.28 -1.80
CA VAL A 359 -10.34 -23.55 -3.24
C VAL A 359 -10.82 -22.34 -4.05
N PHE A 360 -11.77 -21.56 -3.53
CA PHE A 360 -12.31 -20.38 -4.22
C PHE A 360 -11.27 -19.25 -4.29
N THR A 361 -10.52 -19.03 -3.21
CA THR A 361 -9.43 -18.04 -3.19
C THR A 361 -8.31 -18.43 -4.14
N ARG A 362 -7.98 -19.73 -4.25
CA ARG A 362 -6.96 -20.22 -5.18
C ARG A 362 -7.36 -20.11 -6.66
N ARG A 363 -8.66 -20.03 -6.97
CA ARG A 363 -9.15 -19.76 -8.33
C ARG A 363 -8.93 -18.30 -8.75
N SER A 364 -8.99 -17.36 -7.81
CA SER A 364 -8.84 -15.92 -8.09
C SER A 364 -7.42 -15.40 -7.84
N ILE A 365 -6.63 -16.09 -7.03
CA ILE A 365 -5.27 -15.69 -6.60
C ILE A 365 -4.33 -16.90 -6.64
N ARG A 366 -3.18 -16.75 -7.30
CA ARG A 366 -2.15 -17.79 -7.30
C ARG A 366 -1.26 -17.66 -6.05
N ILE A 367 -1.60 -18.39 -5.00
CA ILE A 367 -0.86 -18.38 -3.73
C ILE A 367 0.33 -19.34 -3.81
N VAL A 368 1.51 -18.81 -3.51
CA VAL A 368 2.78 -19.54 -3.36
C VAL A 368 3.21 -19.43 -1.91
N VAL A 369 3.28 -20.55 -1.19
CA VAL A 369 3.75 -20.60 0.20
C VAL A 369 5.12 -21.24 0.21
N THR A 370 6.10 -20.56 0.80
CA THR A 370 7.45 -21.12 0.96
C THR A 370 7.96 -20.86 2.37
N SER A 371 8.71 -21.81 2.92
CA SER A 371 9.47 -21.59 4.15
C SER A 371 10.62 -20.61 3.88
N ILE A 372 10.64 -19.48 4.57
CA ILE A 372 11.82 -18.62 4.63
C ILE A 372 12.59 -19.02 5.88
N MET A 373 13.87 -19.32 5.73
CA MET A 373 14.76 -19.68 6.84
C MET A 373 14.76 -18.57 7.90
N GLU A 374 14.36 -18.95 9.11
CA GLU A 374 14.27 -18.06 10.26
C GLU A 374 15.67 -17.84 10.83
N ALA A 375 15.97 -16.58 11.12
CA ALA A 375 17.32 -16.10 11.38
C ALA A 375 17.68 -16.29 12.87
N SER A 376 17.54 -17.51 13.40
CA SER A 376 17.61 -17.78 14.85
C SER A 376 19.02 -17.80 15.46
N SER A 377 20.06 -17.44 14.70
CA SER A 377 21.40 -17.17 15.25
C SER A 377 22.23 -16.28 14.31
N LEU A 378 22.21 -14.96 14.51
CA LEU A 378 22.92 -14.01 13.65
C LEU A 378 24.26 -13.58 14.23
N GLY A 379 25.35 -14.15 13.71
CA GLY A 379 26.66 -13.52 13.72
C GLY A 379 26.74 -12.44 12.62
N GLY A 380 27.57 -11.42 12.79
CA GLY A 380 27.63 -10.26 11.87
C GLY A 380 27.89 -10.58 10.38
N SER A 381 28.47 -11.73 10.03
CA SER A 381 28.70 -12.11 8.62
C SER A 381 27.51 -12.78 7.93
N THR A 382 26.53 -13.33 8.67
CA THR A 382 25.35 -13.98 8.07
C THR A 382 24.29 -12.99 7.60
N ILE A 383 24.35 -11.74 8.07
CA ILE A 383 23.39 -10.66 7.83
C ILE A 383 23.49 -10.10 6.42
N ALA A 384 24.71 -9.99 5.90
CA ALA A 384 24.98 -9.45 4.57
C ALA A 384 24.26 -10.25 3.45
N ASN A 385 23.96 -11.52 3.70
CA ASN A 385 23.28 -12.41 2.74
C ASN A 385 21.77 -12.45 2.93
N GLN A 386 21.22 -11.80 3.96
CA GLN A 386 19.79 -11.81 4.25
C GLN A 386 19.09 -10.60 3.64
N THR A 387 18.01 -10.86 2.90
CA THR A 387 17.16 -9.80 2.34
C THR A 387 16.09 -9.31 3.32
N ILE A 388 15.63 -10.22 4.19
CA ILE A 388 14.59 -10.00 5.20
C ILE A 388 15.13 -10.58 6.51
N VAL A 389 15.08 -9.78 7.58
CA VAL A 389 15.40 -10.20 8.95
C VAL A 389 14.14 -10.06 9.79
N TRP A 390 13.81 -11.09 10.55
CA TRP A 390 12.65 -11.08 11.44
C TRP A 390 13.07 -10.54 12.81
N ARG A 391 12.29 -9.61 13.37
CA ARG A 391 12.49 -9.08 14.72
C ARG A 391 11.57 -9.82 15.67
N GLU A 392 12.15 -10.47 16.67
CA GLU A 392 11.40 -10.98 17.82
C GLU A 392 11.12 -9.86 18.82
N TYR A 393 10.02 -9.98 19.56
CA TYR A 393 9.45 -8.90 20.39
C TYR A 393 10.41 -8.37 21.48
N TYR A 394 11.39 -9.16 21.91
CA TYR A 394 12.36 -8.80 22.96
C TYR A 394 13.80 -8.61 22.46
N ASP A 395 14.04 -8.76 21.15
CA ASP A 395 15.40 -8.77 20.63
C ASP A 395 15.88 -7.35 20.29
N THR A 396 16.32 -6.64 21.33
CA THR A 396 16.99 -5.34 21.19
C THR A 396 18.41 -5.45 20.60
N ASP A 397 18.96 -6.68 20.52
CA ASP A 397 20.31 -6.92 20.01
C ASP A 397 20.32 -6.90 18.48
N ILE A 398 19.26 -7.40 17.82
CA ILE A 398 19.13 -7.30 16.35
C ILE A 398 19.26 -5.85 15.87
N ASP A 399 18.65 -4.89 16.57
CA ASP A 399 18.73 -3.48 16.18
C ASP A 399 20.16 -2.94 16.26
N SER A 400 20.94 -3.30 17.29
CA SER A 400 22.37 -2.94 17.39
C SER A 400 23.21 -3.61 16.33
N VAL A 401 22.95 -4.89 16.07
CA VAL A 401 23.65 -5.69 15.09
C VAL A 401 23.44 -5.15 13.66
N VAL A 402 22.19 -4.79 13.31
CA VAL A 402 21.87 -4.15 12.02
C VAL A 402 22.49 -2.77 11.91
N MET A 403 22.48 -1.97 12.98
CA MET A 403 23.16 -0.68 12.97
C MET A 403 24.67 -0.83 12.80
N LYS A 404 25.29 -1.83 13.42
CA LYS A 404 26.72 -2.15 13.22
C LYS A 404 27.00 -2.56 11.77
N TYR A 405 26.11 -3.32 11.16
CA TYR A 405 26.19 -3.66 9.74
C TYR A 405 26.10 -2.42 8.85
N ILE A 406 25.12 -1.53 9.06
CA ILE A 406 24.96 -0.28 8.30
C ILE A 406 26.19 0.63 8.49
N CYS A 407 26.71 0.74 9.70
CA CYS A 407 27.91 1.54 9.99
C CYS A 407 29.23 0.87 9.57
N SER A 408 29.20 -0.36 9.04
CA SER A 408 30.39 -0.99 8.45
C SER A 408 30.77 -0.38 7.09
N PHE A 409 29.82 0.31 6.44
CA PHE A 409 30.05 1.00 5.18
C PHE A 409 30.60 2.40 5.44
N SER A 410 31.71 2.77 4.79
CA SER A 410 32.46 4.01 5.07
C SER A 410 31.66 5.31 4.82
N ILE A 411 30.79 5.31 3.81
CA ILE A 411 29.99 6.48 3.43
C ILE A 411 28.81 6.64 4.39
N ASP A 412 28.11 5.54 4.66
CA ASP A 412 27.00 5.47 5.61
C ASP A 412 27.47 5.81 7.02
N SER A 413 28.60 5.26 7.47
CA SER A 413 29.16 5.53 8.80
C SER A 413 29.43 7.02 8.99
N ALA A 414 29.98 7.71 8.00
CA ALA A 414 30.26 9.13 8.11
C ALA A 414 28.99 10.02 8.18
N VAL A 415 27.82 9.49 7.80
CA VAL A 415 26.53 10.20 7.94
C VAL A 415 25.76 9.76 9.19
N TYR A 416 25.81 8.47 9.53
CA TYR A 416 25.04 7.87 10.63
C TYR A 416 25.79 7.78 11.97
N MET A 417 27.14 7.80 12.00
CA MET A 417 27.93 7.75 13.25
C MET A 417 27.65 8.94 14.17
N TYR A 418 27.40 10.13 13.61
CA TYR A 418 27.12 11.33 14.40
C TYR A 418 25.84 11.22 15.25
N ILE A 419 25.04 10.16 15.06
CA ILE A 419 23.77 9.91 15.76
C ILE A 419 23.88 8.73 16.75
N LEU A 420 25.04 8.06 16.85
CA LEU A 420 25.27 7.00 17.85
C LEU A 420 25.93 7.51 19.15
N VAL A 421 26.44 8.75 19.14
CA VAL A 421 27.17 9.37 20.29
C VAL A 421 26.30 10.40 21.04
N LYS A 422 25.04 10.59 20.63
CA LYS A 422 24.01 11.35 21.34
C LYS A 422 22.75 10.51 21.42
#